data_AF-A0A359JMB5-F1
#
_entry.id   AF-A0A359JMB5-F1
#
_cell.length_a   1.000
_cell.length_b   1.000
_cell.length_c   1.000
_cell.angle_alpha   90.00
_cell.angle_beta   90.00
_cell.angle_gamma   90.00
#
_symmetry.space_group_name_H-M   'P 1'
#
loop_
_entity.id
_entity.type
_entity.pdbx_description
1 polymer ?
#
loop_
_entity_poly.entity_id
_entity_poly.type
_entity_poly.pdbx_seq_one_letter_code
_entity_poly.pdbx_strand_id
1 'polypeptide(L)'
;MIDQNAPEFLQTANKFGIKLGLERMNALLSKLDHPEKDLKVFHIAGTNGKGSVSSYCASMLAWDGKRVGLYTSPFLERFSERIRILDGREGLLSWEKDDTYGEIDSESLNRLSGLV
;
A
#
# COMPACT_ATOMS: atom_id res chain seq x y z
N MET A 1 7.32 -9.41 23.68
CA MET A 1 7.07 -7.96 23.64
C MET A 1 7.63 -7.50 22.31
N ILE A 2 6.81 -7.49 21.26
CA ILE A 2 7.24 -7.12 19.89
C ILE A 2 7.17 -5.60 19.83
N ASP A 3 8.24 -4.99 19.34
CA ASP A 3 8.45 -3.55 19.30
C ASP A 3 7.32 -2.83 18.57
N GLN A 4 6.86 -1.70 19.12
CA GLN A 4 5.66 -0.98 18.72
C GLN A 4 5.85 -0.12 17.45
N ASN A 5 6.80 -0.49 16.58
CA ASN A 5 7.15 0.29 15.39
C ASN A 5 7.15 -0.60 14.14
N ALA A 6 6.00 -0.71 13.46
CA ALA A 6 5.80 -1.60 12.31
C ALA A 6 6.86 -1.47 11.18
N PRO A 7 7.36 -0.27 10.82
CA PRO A 7 8.43 -0.13 9.84
C PRO A 7 9.73 -0.82 10.24
N GLU A 8 10.12 -0.79 11.52
CA GLU A 8 11.33 -1.46 12.01
C GLU A 8 11.18 -2.97 11.97
N PHE A 9 10.02 -3.49 12.41
CA PHE A 9 9.70 -4.91 12.27
C PHE A 9 9.83 -5.38 10.81
N LEU A 10 9.27 -4.64 9.86
CA LEU A 10 9.35 -4.97 8.44
C LEU A 10 10.79 -4.91 7.88
N GLN A 11 11.64 -4.04 8.42
CA GLN A 11 13.07 -4.03 8.08
C GLN A 11 13.77 -5.29 8.58
N THR A 12 13.45 -5.79 9.79
CA THR A 12 14.03 -7.05 10.27
C THR A 12 13.60 -8.26 9.44
N ALA A 13 12.39 -8.25 8.88
CA ALA A 13 11.89 -9.31 8.01
C ALA A 13 12.70 -9.42 6.69
N ASN A 14 13.33 -8.33 6.24
CA ASN A 14 14.21 -8.33 5.07
C ASN A 14 15.60 -8.94 5.32
N LYS A 15 15.93 -9.33 6.56
CA LYS A 15 17.25 -9.89 6.93
C LYS A 15 17.67 -11.12 6.10
N PHE A 16 16.71 -11.87 5.56
CA PHE A 16 16.96 -13.08 4.76
C PHE A 16 16.94 -12.83 3.24
N GLY A 17 16.86 -11.56 2.81
CA GLY A 17 16.81 -11.19 1.40
C GLY A 17 15.50 -11.57 0.68
N ILE A 18 15.49 -11.41 -0.63
CA ILE A 18 14.32 -11.71 -1.47
C ILE A 18 14.24 -13.21 -1.69
N LYS A 19 13.29 -13.86 -1.03
CA LYS A 19 12.90 -15.24 -1.33
C LYS A 19 11.65 -15.24 -2.21
N LEU A 20 11.83 -15.57 -3.48
CA LEU A 20 10.74 -15.71 -4.44
C LEU A 20 9.83 -16.89 -4.07
N GLY A 21 8.58 -16.85 -4.54
CA GLY A 21 7.54 -17.84 -4.23
C GLY A 21 6.30 -17.19 -3.61
N LEU A 22 5.13 -17.78 -3.87
CA LEU A 22 3.84 -17.27 -3.40
C LEU A 22 3.32 -18.02 -2.16
N GLU A 23 3.99 -19.08 -1.73
CA GLU A 23 3.51 -19.98 -0.67
C GLU A 23 3.31 -19.24 0.65
N ARG A 24 4.27 -18.37 1.02
CA ARG A 24 4.20 -17.56 2.25
C ARG A 24 3.09 -16.52 2.17
N MET A 25 2.92 -15.90 1.01
CA MET A 25 1.88 -14.89 0.81
C MET A 25 0.50 -15.54 0.83
N ASN A 26 0.31 -16.67 0.15
CA ASN A 26 -0.94 -17.43 0.15
C ASN A 26 -1.31 -17.92 1.56
N ALA A 27 -0.33 -18.37 2.36
CA ALA A 27 -0.55 -18.74 3.74
C ALA A 27 -0.99 -17.54 4.61
N LEU A 28 -0.42 -16.35 4.38
CA LEU A 28 -0.83 -15.13 5.05
C LEU A 28 -2.25 -14.70 4.64
N LEU A 29 -2.54 -14.67 3.34
CA LEU A 29 -3.87 -14.30 2.82
C LEU A 29 -4.95 -15.25 3.31
N SER A 30 -4.66 -16.56 3.42
CA SER A 30 -5.59 -17.53 4.00
C SER A 30 -5.89 -17.25 5.47
N LYS A 31 -4.92 -16.76 6.27
CA LYS A 31 -5.17 -16.33 7.66
C LYS A 31 -5.97 -15.04 7.76
N LEU A 32 -5.91 -14.20 6.73
CA LEU A 32 -6.64 -12.93 6.66
C LEU A 32 -8.01 -13.07 5.97
N ASP A 33 -8.44 -14.30 5.68
CA ASP A 33 -9.69 -14.61 4.97
C ASP A 33 -9.79 -14.01 3.56
N HIS A 34 -8.67 -14.03 2.83
CA HIS A 34 -8.58 -13.66 1.42
C HIS A 34 -9.12 -12.26 1.05
N PRO A 35 -8.69 -11.18 1.71
CA PRO A 35 -9.21 -9.83 1.46
C PRO A 35 -8.92 -9.34 0.04
N GLU A 36 -7.92 -9.92 -0.65
CA GLU A 36 -7.60 -9.62 -2.04
C GLU A 36 -8.72 -9.98 -3.02
N LYS A 37 -9.61 -10.92 -2.66
CA LYS A 37 -10.68 -11.40 -3.56
C LYS A 37 -11.85 -10.42 -3.68
N ASP A 38 -12.00 -9.51 -2.72
CA ASP A 38 -13.07 -8.51 -2.70
C ASP A 38 -12.69 -7.22 -3.43
N LEU A 39 -11.47 -7.14 -3.98
CA LEU A 39 -10.93 -5.96 -4.63
C LEU A 39 -10.97 -6.06 -6.16
N LYS A 40 -11.32 -4.95 -6.81
CA LYS A 40 -11.06 -4.77 -8.25
C LYS A 40 -9.68 -4.15 -8.42
N VAL A 41 -8.76 -4.88 -9.04
CA VAL A 41 -7.33 -4.53 -9.04
C VAL A 41 -6.81 -4.28 -10.45
N PHE A 42 -6.10 -3.17 -10.63
CA PHE A 42 -5.18 -2.98 -11.75
C PHE A 42 -3.78 -3.43 -11.32
N HIS A 43 -3.30 -4.55 -11.87
CA HIS A 43 -1.94 -5.03 -11.60
C HIS A 43 -0.98 -4.46 -12.65
N ILE A 44 -0.11 -3.54 -12.24
CA ILE A 44 0.81 -2.84 -13.15
C ILE A 44 2.24 -3.37 -12.97
N ALA A 45 2.74 -4.07 -13.98
CA ALA A 45 4.10 -4.61 -14.04
C ALA A 45 4.89 -4.01 -15.21
N GLY A 46 6.23 -4.08 -15.17
CA GLY A 46 7.12 -3.56 -16.21
C GLY A 46 8.45 -3.05 -15.67
N THR A 47 9.41 -2.76 -16.54
CA THR A 47 10.73 -2.27 -16.11
C THR A 47 10.64 -0.84 -15.59
N ASN A 48 10.01 0.06 -16.36
CA ASN A 48 9.91 1.48 -16.07
C ASN A 48 8.45 1.96 -16.07
N GLY A 49 8.19 3.14 -15.50
CA GLY A 49 6.89 3.81 -15.60
C GLY A 49 5.76 3.26 -14.73
N LYS A 50 5.94 2.13 -14.03
CA LYS A 50 4.90 1.53 -13.16
C LYS A 50 4.31 2.53 -12.17
N GLY A 51 5.16 3.27 -11.46
CA GLY A 51 4.72 4.29 -10.49
C GLY A 51 3.88 5.38 -11.15
N SER A 52 4.39 5.97 -12.25
CA SER A 52 3.66 7.00 -13.00
C SER A 52 2.33 6.50 -13.54
N VAL A 53 2.29 5.32 -14.15
CA VAL A 53 1.05 4.71 -14.68
C VAL A 53 0.07 4.42 -13.56
N SER A 54 0.52 3.87 -12.42
CA SER A 54 -0.34 3.61 -11.27
C SER A 54 -0.93 4.90 -10.68
N SER A 55 -0.14 5.97 -10.62
CA SER A 55 -0.60 7.29 -10.19
C SER A 55 -1.62 7.87 -11.15
N TYR A 56 -1.37 7.81 -12.47
CA TYR A 56 -2.34 8.27 -13.47
C TYR A 56 -3.66 7.51 -13.41
N CYS A 57 -3.62 6.19 -13.31
CA CYS A 57 -4.82 5.37 -13.15
C CYS A 57 -5.59 5.75 -11.87
N ALA A 58 -4.87 5.91 -10.75
CA ALA A 58 -5.48 6.28 -9.47
C ALA A 58 -6.14 7.66 -9.55
N SER A 59 -5.45 8.67 -10.08
CA SER A 59 -5.98 10.03 -10.23
C SER A 59 -7.16 10.09 -11.19
N MET A 60 -7.13 9.39 -12.32
CA MET A 60 -8.27 9.36 -13.26
C MET A 60 -9.51 8.73 -12.63
N LEU A 61 -9.35 7.59 -11.92
CA LEU A 61 -10.46 6.92 -11.25
C LEU A 61 -10.99 7.74 -10.07
N ALA A 62 -10.11 8.36 -9.29
CA ALA A 62 -10.49 9.25 -8.19
C ALA A 62 -11.21 10.50 -8.71
N TRP A 63 -10.73 11.10 -9.80
CA TRP A 63 -11.38 12.24 -10.46
C TRP A 63 -12.82 11.90 -10.90
N ASP A 64 -13.04 10.67 -11.36
CA ASP A 64 -14.37 10.11 -11.68
C ASP A 64 -15.20 9.75 -10.43
N GLY A 65 -14.77 10.17 -9.24
CA GLY A 65 -15.51 10.01 -7.98
C GLY A 65 -15.35 8.65 -7.30
N LYS A 66 -14.48 7.76 -7.78
CA LYS A 66 -14.28 6.45 -7.15
C LYS A 66 -13.35 6.54 -5.95
N ARG A 67 -13.61 5.72 -4.93
CA ARG A 67 -12.64 5.46 -3.87
C ARG A 67 -11.55 4.51 -4.39
N VAL A 68 -10.29 4.93 -4.34
CA VAL A 68 -9.18 4.20 -4.98
C VAL A 68 -8.06 3.97 -4.00
N GLY A 69 -7.59 2.72 -3.92
CA GLY A 69 -6.32 2.39 -3.27
C GLY A 69 -5.17 2.47 -4.27
N LEU A 70 -4.05 3.06 -3.85
CA LEU A 70 -2.81 3.13 -4.61
C LEU A 70 -1.69 2.49 -3.78
N TYR A 71 -0.97 1.54 -4.38
CA TYR A 71 0.22 0.95 -3.81
C TYR A 71 1.43 1.17 -4.72
N THR A 72 2.52 1.72 -4.17
CA THR A 72 3.76 2.00 -4.89
C THR A 72 5.00 1.54 -4.11
N SER A 73 6.08 1.28 -4.85
CA SER A 73 7.38 0.95 -4.28
C SER A 73 8.52 1.31 -5.26
N PRO A 74 9.71 1.70 -4.77
CA PRO A 74 10.04 1.96 -3.36
C PRO A 74 9.35 3.23 -2.84
N PHE A 75 9.50 3.52 -1.55
CA PHE A 75 9.21 4.86 -1.01
C PHE A 75 10.46 5.76 -1.14
N LEU A 76 10.24 7.07 -1.16
CA LEU A 76 11.23 8.13 -1.29
C LEU A 76 11.54 8.77 0.07
N GLU A 77 10.52 9.20 0.81
CA GLU A 77 10.69 9.92 2.08
C GLU A 77 10.12 9.16 3.27
N ARG A 78 8.90 8.62 3.15
CA ARG A 78 8.15 8.04 4.26
C ARG A 78 7.65 6.65 3.90
N PHE A 79 7.78 5.69 4.81
CA PHE A 79 7.25 4.35 4.59
C PHE A 79 5.73 4.35 4.30
N SER A 80 4.99 5.26 4.93
CA SER A 80 3.55 5.44 4.78
C SER A 80 3.13 5.79 3.35
N GLU A 81 3.99 6.44 2.56
CA GLU A 81 3.66 6.90 1.21
C GLU A 81 3.35 5.74 0.23
N ARG A 82 3.78 4.52 0.58
CA ARG A 82 3.59 3.32 -0.25
C ARG A 82 2.15 2.91 -0.38
N ILE A 83 1.29 3.23 0.58
CA ILE A 83 -0.10 2.79 0.62
C ILE A 83 -0.96 4.03 0.81
N ARG A 84 -1.81 4.32 -0.17
CA ARG A 84 -2.67 5.50 -0.16
C ARG A 84 -4.11 5.14 -0.48
N ILE A 85 -5.05 5.81 0.16
CA ILE A 85 -6.47 5.81 -0.21
C ILE A 85 -6.87 7.22 -0.68
N LEU A 86 -7.46 7.31 -1.86
CA LEU A 86 -8.09 8.52 -2.38
C LEU A 86 -9.60 8.37 -2.31
N ASP A 87 -10.28 9.19 -1.51
CA ASP A 87 -11.73 9.20 -1.39
C ASP A 87 -12.38 10.05 -2.49
N GLY A 88 -12.30 9.55 -3.73
CA GLY A 88 -12.87 10.22 -4.89
C GLY A 88 -12.15 11.53 -5.23
N ARG A 89 -12.89 12.44 -5.88
CA ARG A 89 -12.33 13.67 -6.44
C ARG A 89 -11.82 14.61 -5.35
N GLU A 90 -12.52 14.66 -4.22
CA GLU A 90 -12.10 15.47 -3.07
C GLU A 90 -10.79 14.96 -2.46
N GLY A 91 -10.62 13.63 -2.39
CA GLY A 91 -9.37 13.03 -1.92
C GLY A 91 -8.20 13.35 -2.84
N LEU A 92 -8.41 13.31 -4.16
CA LEU A 92 -7.38 13.72 -5.13
C LEU A 92 -6.99 15.21 -4.98
N LEU A 93 -7.97 16.10 -4.85
CA LEU A 93 -7.71 17.54 -4.67
C LEU A 93 -7.03 17.85 -3.32
N SER A 94 -7.28 17.02 -2.30
CA SER A 94 -6.59 17.11 -1.02
C SER A 94 -5.13 16.67 -1.15
N TRP A 95 -4.87 15.59 -1.88
CA TRP A 95 -3.51 15.12 -2.17
C TRP A 95 -2.67 16.16 -2.93
N GLU A 96 -3.25 16.90 -3.86
CA GLU A 96 -2.54 17.99 -4.55
C GLU A 96 -2.08 19.12 -3.61
N LYS A 97 -2.76 19.30 -2.46
CA LYS A 97 -2.44 20.33 -1.47
C LYS A 97 -1.54 19.83 -0.35
N ASP A 98 -1.66 18.56 -0.01
CA ASP A 98 -0.96 17.89 1.06
C ASP A 98 -0.53 16.50 0.57
N ASP A 99 0.77 16.34 0.36
CA ASP A 99 1.34 15.11 -0.17
C ASP A 99 1.14 13.93 0.79
N THR A 100 0.82 14.14 2.07
CA THR A 100 0.56 13.08 3.05
C THR A 100 -0.89 12.58 3.05
N TYR A 101 -1.80 13.26 2.34
CA TYR A 101 -3.22 12.93 2.39
C TYR A 101 -3.52 11.47 1.99
N GLY A 102 -4.19 10.75 2.87
CA GLY A 102 -4.63 9.39 2.61
C GLY A 102 -3.52 8.35 2.64
N GLU A 103 -2.27 8.72 2.98
CA GLU A 103 -1.24 7.75 3.34
C GLU A 103 -1.71 6.89 4.53
N ILE A 104 -1.23 5.64 4.60
CA ILE A 104 -1.51 4.78 5.75
C ILE A 104 -0.94 5.40 7.04
N ASP A 105 -1.80 5.62 8.02
CA ASP A 105 -1.40 6.20 9.31
C ASP A 105 -0.63 5.22 10.20
N SER A 106 0.08 5.75 11.20
CA SER A 106 0.89 4.96 12.13
C SER A 106 0.05 4.00 12.97
N GLU A 107 -1.19 4.36 13.31
CA GLU A 107 -2.10 3.49 14.06
C GLU A 107 -2.45 2.24 13.24
N SER A 108 -2.78 2.42 11.96
CA SER A 108 -3.07 1.37 10.99
C SER A 108 -1.87 0.48 10.76
N LEU A 109 -0.68 1.06 10.62
CA LEU A 109 0.57 0.30 10.52
C LEU A 109 0.82 -0.54 11.77
N ASN A 110 0.57 0.02 12.96
CA ASN A 110 0.76 -0.71 14.22
C ASN A 110 -0.27 -1.83 14.40
N ARG A 111 -1.53 -1.63 13.99
CA ARG A 111 -2.54 -2.70 13.96
C ARG A 111 -2.08 -3.87 13.10
N LEU A 112 -1.47 -3.60 11.94
CA LEU A 112 -0.93 -4.67 11.08
C LEU A 112 0.21 -5.44 11.75
N SER A 113 1.07 -4.78 12.52
CA SER A 113 2.17 -5.45 13.25
C SER A 113 1.68 -6.38 14.37
N GLY A 114 0.50 -6.13 14.96
CA GLY A 114 -0.10 -6.97 16.00
C GLY A 114 -0.87 -8.19 15.47
N LEU A 115 -1.10 -8.28 14.15
CA LEU A 115 -1.86 -9.37 13.51
C LEU A 115 -0.97 -10.54 13.04
N VAL A 116 0.36 -10.41 13.13
CA VAL A 116 1.33 -11.38 12.57
C VAL A 116 2.15 -12.05 13.66
#